data_AF-A0A3B9QMH2-F1
#
_entry.id   AF-A0A3B9QMH2-F1
#
_cell.length_a   1.000
_cell.length_b   1.000
_cell.length_c   1.000
_cell.angle_alpha   90.00
_cell.angle_beta   90.00
_cell.angle_gamma   90.00
#
_symmetry.space_group_name_H-M   'P 1'
#
loop_
_entity.id
_entity.type
_entity.pdbx_description
1 polymer ?
#
loop_
_entity_poly.entity_id
_entity_poly.type
_entity_poly.pdbx_seq_one_letter_code
_entity_poly.pdbx_strand_id
1 'polypeptide(L)'
;MRGLGALALIAALGLCALGQVQYGPSATPAQVLELLEALAASPAMKWQTRGGLAAAMEDGRLTPQVAYALFLKLQGLSPGDQEAALQVLIEPLQGGYPLDRLFNEALKGLRLSRPWPEVEGVIRLRVRLLKATGQVLERYGLLPQPGMRTDNGERLVLEVAWAVGDHLVAGGSPADTGGMSSLVKTRLARLRERVLPAWLVDPLLQAISPALLSELVGLALDQERR
;
A
#
# COMPACT_ATOMS: atom_id res chain seq x y z
N MET A 1 -18.29 40.38 31.22
CA MET A 1 -18.25 38.90 31.15
C MET A 1 -17.70 38.52 29.79
N ARG A 2 -16.49 37.94 29.78
CA ARG A 2 -15.72 37.56 28.59
C ARG A 2 -16.05 36.12 28.19
N GLY A 3 -16.04 35.85 26.89
CA GLY A 3 -15.61 34.55 26.34
C GLY A 3 -16.68 33.47 26.14
N LEU A 4 -17.50 33.59 25.09
CA LEU A 4 -18.30 32.47 24.56
C LEU A 4 -18.36 32.44 23.01
N GLY A 5 -17.39 33.07 22.33
CA GLY A 5 -17.44 33.27 20.87
C GLY A 5 -16.39 32.52 20.04
N ALA A 6 -15.55 31.66 20.63
CA ALA A 6 -14.37 31.13 19.93
C ALA A 6 -14.28 29.59 19.85
N LEU A 7 -15.29 28.84 20.29
CA LEU A 7 -15.26 27.37 20.33
C LEU A 7 -16.11 26.66 19.28
N ALA A 8 -16.83 27.39 18.43
CA ALA A 8 -17.67 26.79 17.38
C ALA A 8 -17.01 26.78 15.98
N LEU A 9 -15.82 27.36 15.80
CA LEU A 9 -15.17 27.52 14.49
C LEU A 9 -13.94 26.62 14.24
N ILE A 10 -13.65 25.67 15.15
CA ILE A 10 -12.53 24.72 14.97
C ILE A 10 -13.04 23.28 14.66
N ALA A 11 -14.35 23.03 14.73
CA ALA A 11 -14.92 21.70 14.50
C ALA A 11 -15.25 21.39 13.02
N ALA A 12 -15.04 22.32 12.08
CA ALA A 12 -15.43 22.16 10.67
C ALA A 12 -14.27 21.85 9.70
N LEU A 13 -13.03 21.68 10.19
CA LEU A 13 -11.84 21.41 9.35
C LEU A 13 -11.36 19.96 9.37
N GLY A 14 -12.09 19.04 10.00
CA GLY A 14 -11.67 17.64 10.21
C GLY A 14 -12.22 16.60 9.23
N LEU A 15 -13.03 16.99 8.25
CA LEU A 15 -13.78 16.08 7.38
C LEU A 15 -13.53 16.41 5.91
N CYS A 16 -12.36 16.01 5.40
CA CYS A 16 -12.05 15.70 4.00
C CYS A 16 -10.53 15.55 3.74
N ALA A 17 -9.73 15.14 4.74
CA ALA A 17 -8.35 14.72 4.49
C ALA A 17 -8.30 13.24 4.04
N LEU A 18 -9.10 12.88 3.04
CA LEU A 18 -8.64 11.88 2.09
C LEU A 18 -7.53 12.62 1.33
N GLY A 19 -6.28 12.19 1.47
CA GLY A 19 -5.14 12.82 0.83
C GLY A 19 -5.33 12.92 -0.68
N GLN A 20 -5.97 14.00 -1.14
CA GLN A 20 -6.01 14.36 -2.53
C GLN A 20 -4.64 14.92 -2.84
N VAL A 21 -3.77 14.03 -3.30
CA VAL A 21 -2.55 14.41 -3.99
C VAL A 21 -2.97 15.34 -5.12
N GLN A 22 -2.51 16.59 -5.07
CA GLN A 22 -2.73 17.56 -6.13
C GLN A 22 -2.14 16.97 -7.42
N TYR A 23 -3.02 16.50 -8.31
CA TYR A 23 -2.61 15.85 -9.56
C TYR A 23 -1.98 16.92 -10.45
N GLY A 24 -0.72 16.71 -10.85
CA GLY A 24 -0.10 17.47 -11.94
C GLY A 24 -0.81 17.22 -13.28
N PRO A 25 -0.26 17.68 -14.41
CA PRO A 25 -0.85 17.39 -15.73
C PRO A 25 -1.05 15.88 -15.89
N SER A 26 -2.19 15.48 -16.48
CA SER A 26 -2.57 14.08 -16.66
C SER A 26 -1.51 13.33 -17.47
N ALA A 27 -0.82 12.39 -16.84
CA ALA A 27 0.15 11.53 -17.47
C ALA A 27 -0.53 10.34 -18.17
N THR A 28 0.04 9.93 -19.30
CA THR A 28 -0.38 8.76 -20.07
C THR A 28 0.50 7.55 -19.74
N PRO A 29 0.03 6.30 -19.96
CA PRO A 29 0.87 5.11 -19.84
C PRO A 29 2.17 5.19 -20.64
N ALA A 30 2.12 5.76 -21.86
CA ALA A 30 3.29 5.93 -22.71
C ALA A 30 4.36 6.81 -22.04
N GLN A 31 3.96 7.94 -21.45
CA GLN A 31 4.89 8.82 -20.73
C GLN A 31 5.54 8.13 -19.51
N VAL A 32 4.80 7.27 -18.81
CA VAL A 32 5.36 6.48 -17.70
C VAL A 32 6.44 5.52 -18.22
N LEU A 33 6.17 4.83 -19.34
CA LEU A 33 7.14 3.92 -19.94
C LEU A 33 8.37 4.65 -20.49
N GLU A 34 8.21 5.86 -21.03
CA GLU A 34 9.35 6.71 -21.42
C GLU A 34 10.22 7.08 -20.21
N LEU A 35 9.62 7.41 -19.07
CA LEU A 35 10.38 7.68 -17.84
C LEU A 35 11.14 6.44 -17.35
N LEU A 36 10.54 5.24 -17.43
CA LEU A 36 11.21 3.98 -17.11
C LEU A 36 12.45 3.78 -18.00
N GLU A 37 12.33 4.05 -19.30
CA GLU A 37 13.46 3.93 -20.23
C GLU A 37 14.57 4.96 -19.96
N ALA A 38 14.23 6.12 -19.42
CA ALA A 38 15.19 7.17 -19.08
C ALA A 38 15.97 6.91 -17.78
N LEU A 39 15.59 5.94 -16.95
CA LEU A 39 16.32 5.62 -15.71
C LEU A 39 17.74 5.11 -16.01
N ALA A 40 18.68 5.38 -15.11
CA ALA A 40 20.04 4.83 -15.12
C ALA A 40 20.11 3.39 -14.55
N ALA A 41 19.05 2.61 -14.73
CA ALA A 41 18.97 1.20 -14.38
C ALA A 41 19.39 0.29 -15.55
N SER A 42 19.73 -0.96 -15.24
CA SER A 42 20.15 -1.94 -16.23
C SER A 42 19.03 -2.25 -17.24
N PRO A 43 19.36 -2.56 -18.51
CA PRO A 43 18.35 -2.95 -19.50
C PRO A 43 17.50 -4.14 -19.06
N ALA A 44 18.11 -5.10 -18.36
CA ALA A 44 17.41 -6.26 -17.82
C ALA A 44 16.33 -5.85 -16.79
N MET A 45 16.66 -4.92 -15.89
CA MET A 45 15.74 -4.45 -14.88
C MET A 45 14.58 -3.64 -15.46
N LYS A 46 14.87 -2.76 -16.44
CA LYS A 46 13.84 -2.04 -17.20
C LYS A 46 12.89 -3.01 -17.89
N TRP A 47 13.45 -4.01 -18.59
CA TRP A 47 12.67 -5.03 -19.30
C TRP A 47 11.74 -5.81 -18.35
N GLN A 48 12.25 -6.27 -17.22
CA GLN A 48 11.47 -7.01 -16.21
C GLN A 48 10.33 -6.17 -15.63
N THR A 49 10.56 -4.87 -15.42
CA THR A 49 9.56 -3.96 -14.86
C THR A 49 8.50 -3.55 -15.89
N ARG A 50 8.91 -3.36 -17.15
CA ARG A 50 8.08 -2.78 -18.22
C ARG A 50 6.75 -3.49 -18.41
N GLY A 51 6.78 -4.82 -18.53
CA GLY A 51 5.57 -5.62 -18.79
C GLY A 51 4.57 -5.52 -17.63
N GLY A 52 5.05 -5.68 -16.39
CA GLY A 52 4.19 -5.57 -15.20
C GLY A 52 3.63 -4.17 -15.01
N LEU A 53 4.42 -3.13 -15.32
CA LEU A 53 4.00 -1.73 -15.23
C LEU A 53 2.93 -1.38 -16.26
N ALA A 54 3.11 -1.81 -17.50
CA ALA A 54 2.11 -1.63 -18.56
C ALA A 54 0.80 -2.34 -18.20
N ALA A 55 0.87 -3.62 -17.82
CA ALA A 55 -0.29 -4.40 -17.42
C ALA A 55 -1.04 -3.75 -16.24
N ALA A 56 -0.32 -3.32 -15.20
CA ALA A 56 -0.91 -2.67 -14.02
C ALA A 56 -1.64 -1.35 -14.34
N MET A 57 -1.21 -0.62 -15.38
CA MET A 57 -1.92 0.58 -15.82
C MET A 57 -3.13 0.26 -16.70
N GLU A 58 -3.02 -0.79 -17.54
CA GLU A 58 -4.09 -1.23 -18.42
C GLU A 58 -5.28 -1.83 -17.65
N ASP A 59 -5.01 -2.63 -16.63
CA ASP A 59 -6.02 -3.27 -15.78
C ASP A 59 -6.51 -2.37 -14.62
N GLY A 60 -6.01 -1.13 -14.54
CA GLY A 60 -6.45 -0.13 -13.57
C GLY A 60 -5.93 -0.31 -12.14
N ARG A 61 -4.99 -1.23 -11.89
CA ARG A 61 -4.36 -1.41 -10.58
C ARG A 61 -3.42 -0.26 -10.20
N LEU A 62 -2.89 0.44 -11.20
CA LEU A 62 -1.97 1.57 -11.06
C LEU A 62 -2.40 2.71 -11.96
N THR A 63 -2.73 3.84 -11.37
CA THR A 63 -3.05 5.05 -12.12
C THR A 63 -1.77 5.61 -12.77
N PRO A 64 -1.75 5.91 -14.09
CA PRO A 64 -0.57 6.43 -14.77
C PRO A 64 0.00 7.70 -14.11
N GLN A 65 -0.87 8.56 -13.58
CA GLN A 65 -0.46 9.76 -12.85
C GLN A 65 0.38 9.47 -11.61
N VAL A 66 0.02 8.43 -10.85
CA VAL A 66 0.73 8.03 -9.63
C VAL A 66 2.08 7.40 -10.01
N ALA A 67 2.09 6.55 -11.03
CA ALA A 67 3.31 5.97 -11.57
C ALA A 67 4.28 7.06 -12.06
N TYR A 68 3.79 7.98 -12.90
CA TYR A 68 4.57 9.08 -13.46
C TYR A 68 5.25 9.91 -12.37
N ALA A 69 4.49 10.29 -11.33
CA ALA A 69 5.01 11.07 -10.22
C ALA A 69 6.11 10.34 -9.44
N LEU A 70 5.99 9.02 -9.24
CA LEU A 70 7.04 8.23 -8.62
C LEU A 70 8.29 8.16 -9.51
N PHE A 71 8.13 7.81 -10.78
CA PHE A 71 9.26 7.64 -11.71
C PHE A 71 10.05 8.94 -11.92
N LEU A 72 9.38 10.10 -11.92
CA LEU A 72 10.06 11.40 -11.89
C LEU A 72 10.96 11.57 -10.65
N LYS A 73 10.53 11.08 -9.48
CA LYS A 73 11.36 11.12 -8.27
C LYS A 73 12.50 10.11 -8.33
N LEU A 74 12.27 8.94 -8.91
CA LEU A 74 13.31 7.92 -9.09
C LEU A 74 14.45 8.41 -9.99
N GLN A 75 14.17 9.19 -11.04
CA GLN A 75 15.21 9.79 -11.89
C GLN A 75 16.22 10.65 -11.12
N GLY A 76 15.81 11.23 -9.98
CA GLY A 76 16.69 12.02 -9.13
C GLY A 76 17.58 11.21 -8.19
N LEU A 77 17.43 9.89 -8.15
CA LEU A 77 18.23 9.00 -7.29
C LEU A 77 19.55 8.60 -7.95
N SER A 78 20.47 8.03 -7.15
CA SER A 78 21.69 7.44 -7.69
C SER A 78 21.38 6.25 -8.61
N PRO A 79 22.25 5.89 -9.58
CA PRO A 79 22.01 4.73 -10.44
C PRO A 79 21.76 3.42 -9.67
N GLY A 80 22.48 3.21 -8.57
CA GLY A 80 22.27 2.03 -7.71
C GLY A 80 20.91 2.02 -7.03
N ASP A 81 20.44 3.17 -6.55
CA ASP A 81 19.10 3.30 -5.95
C ASP A 81 17.99 3.17 -7.00
N GLN A 82 18.22 3.61 -8.23
CA GLN A 82 17.27 3.40 -9.33
C GLN A 82 17.12 1.90 -9.66
N GLU A 83 18.22 1.15 -9.69
CA GLU A 83 18.19 -0.31 -9.85
C GLU A 83 17.40 -0.98 -8.72
N ALA A 84 17.72 -0.63 -7.47
CA ALA A 84 17.05 -1.17 -6.28
C ALA A 84 15.55 -0.82 -6.24
N ALA A 85 15.20 0.39 -6.66
CA ALA A 85 13.82 0.83 -6.79
C ALA A 85 13.01 0.01 -7.79
N LEU A 86 13.58 -0.29 -8.96
CA LEU A 86 12.91 -1.17 -9.90
C LEU A 86 12.80 -2.60 -9.35
N GLN A 87 13.85 -3.08 -8.69
CA GLN A 87 13.87 -4.43 -8.12
C GLN A 87 12.73 -4.64 -7.10
N VAL A 88 12.48 -3.66 -6.22
CA VAL A 88 11.43 -3.77 -5.20
C VAL A 88 10.02 -3.74 -5.78
N LEU A 89 9.85 -3.21 -7.00
CA LEU A 89 8.56 -3.10 -7.68
C LEU A 89 8.19 -4.36 -8.48
N ILE A 90 9.13 -5.24 -8.82
CA ILE A 90 8.85 -6.42 -9.65
C ILE A 90 7.77 -7.31 -9.03
N GLU A 91 7.95 -7.73 -7.78
CA GLU A 91 6.99 -8.64 -7.11
C GLU A 91 5.58 -8.03 -7.02
N PRO A 92 5.36 -6.80 -6.53
CA PRO A 92 4.01 -6.25 -6.48
C PRO A 92 3.40 -6.03 -7.87
N LEU A 93 4.20 -5.68 -8.88
CA LEU A 93 3.70 -5.54 -10.26
C LEU A 93 3.13 -6.86 -10.81
N GLN A 94 3.72 -7.99 -10.43
CA GLN A 94 3.28 -9.34 -10.80
C GLN A 94 2.15 -9.88 -9.92
N GLY A 95 1.97 -9.31 -8.72
CA GLY A 95 1.08 -9.86 -7.68
C GLY A 95 -0.41 -9.55 -7.80
N GLY A 96 -0.84 -8.80 -8.82
CA GLY A 96 -2.26 -8.48 -9.06
C GLY A 96 -2.90 -7.50 -8.06
N TYR A 97 -2.17 -6.94 -7.09
CA TYR A 97 -2.73 -6.02 -6.11
C TYR A 97 -2.91 -4.59 -6.66
N PRO A 98 -3.84 -3.78 -6.11
CA PRO A 98 -3.87 -2.34 -6.33
C PRO A 98 -2.57 -1.67 -5.83
N LEU A 99 -1.89 -0.93 -6.70
CA LEU A 99 -0.53 -0.42 -6.49
C LEU A 99 -0.46 1.06 -6.12
N ASP A 100 -1.52 1.83 -6.37
CA ASP A 100 -1.52 3.28 -6.13
C ASP A 100 -1.09 3.65 -4.71
N ARG A 101 -1.54 2.90 -3.70
CA ARG A 101 -1.14 3.17 -2.31
C ARG A 101 0.34 2.88 -2.05
N LEU A 102 0.88 1.82 -2.65
CA LEU A 102 2.29 1.46 -2.50
C LEU A 102 3.18 2.53 -3.14
N PHE A 103 2.84 2.94 -4.36
CA PHE A 103 3.56 3.99 -5.09
C PHE A 103 3.47 5.33 -4.37
N ASN A 104 2.30 5.68 -3.83
CA ASN A 104 2.14 6.90 -3.04
C ASN A 104 2.92 6.88 -1.72
N GLU A 105 3.08 5.72 -1.07
CA GLU A 105 3.92 5.59 0.13
C GLU A 105 5.39 5.85 -0.22
N ALA A 106 5.89 5.28 -1.32
CA ALA A 106 7.25 5.54 -1.81
C ALA A 106 7.44 7.01 -2.15
N LEU A 107 6.49 7.58 -2.90
CA LEU A 107 6.49 8.98 -3.31
C LEU A 107 6.45 9.92 -2.11
N LYS A 108 5.68 9.60 -1.06
CA LYS A 108 5.64 10.35 0.18
C LYS A 108 7.02 10.34 0.86
N GLY A 109 7.66 9.19 0.98
CA GLY A 109 9.01 9.09 1.55
C GLY A 109 10.03 9.95 0.80
N LEU A 110 10.04 9.86 -0.54
CA LEU A 110 10.92 10.64 -1.41
C LEU A 110 10.63 12.14 -1.36
N ARG A 111 9.36 12.55 -1.25
CA ARG A 111 8.97 13.97 -1.09
C ARG A 111 9.40 14.56 0.26
N LEU A 112 9.54 13.71 1.28
CA LEU A 112 10.07 14.08 2.58
C LEU A 112 11.60 14.00 2.65
N SER A 113 12.27 13.83 1.50
CA SER A 113 13.73 13.73 1.38
C SER A 113 14.35 12.63 2.24
N ARG A 114 13.60 11.54 2.46
CA ARG A 114 14.14 10.36 3.14
C ARG A 114 15.13 9.63 2.23
N PRO A 115 16.21 9.06 2.77
CA PRO A 115 17.16 8.29 1.98
C PRO A 115 16.48 7.05 1.39
N TRP A 116 16.88 6.67 0.17
CA TRP A 116 16.27 5.54 -0.54
C TRP A 116 16.20 4.24 0.29
N PRO A 117 17.25 3.81 1.02
CA PRO A 117 17.18 2.61 1.86
C PRO A 117 16.05 2.62 2.91
N GLU A 118 15.69 3.79 3.45
CA GLU A 118 14.56 3.89 4.40
C GLU A 118 13.22 3.70 3.67
N VAL A 119 13.07 4.35 2.50
CA VAL A 119 11.88 4.22 1.66
C VAL A 119 11.72 2.77 1.20
N GLU A 120 12.80 2.16 0.73
CA GLU A 120 12.85 0.77 0.31
C GLU A 120 12.41 -0.18 1.43
N GLY A 121 12.93 0.01 2.66
CA GLY A 121 12.54 -0.80 3.82
C GLY A 121 11.04 -0.77 4.08
N VAL A 122 10.43 0.42 4.01
CA VAL A 122 8.97 0.58 4.14
C VAL A 122 8.23 -0.14 3.02
N ILE A 123 8.66 0.01 1.76
CA ILE A 123 8.01 -0.64 0.62
C ILE A 123 8.11 -2.16 0.69
N ARG A 124 9.29 -2.72 1.01
CA ARG A 124 9.47 -4.16 1.22
C ARG A 124 8.54 -4.68 2.31
N LEU A 125 8.44 -3.98 3.44
CA LEU A 125 7.52 -4.35 4.51
C LEU A 125 6.06 -4.38 4.01
N ARG A 126 5.62 -3.35 3.27
CA ARG A 126 4.25 -3.29 2.73
C ARG A 126 3.95 -4.43 1.76
N VAL A 127 4.89 -4.76 0.86
CA VAL A 127 4.74 -5.89 -0.08
C VAL A 127 4.65 -7.22 0.66
N ARG A 128 5.51 -7.45 1.66
CA ARG A 128 5.46 -8.68 2.48
C ARG A 128 4.18 -8.78 3.27
N LEU A 129 3.69 -7.68 3.85
CA LEU A 129 2.41 -7.64 4.56
C LEU A 129 1.24 -7.94 3.62
N LEU A 130 1.22 -7.43 2.39
CA LEU A 130 0.20 -7.79 1.39
C LEU A 130 0.15 -9.29 1.16
N LYS A 131 1.30 -9.87 0.85
CA LYS A 131 1.45 -11.29 0.56
C LYS A 131 1.03 -12.15 1.75
N ALA A 132 1.56 -11.84 2.94
CA ALA A 132 1.23 -12.56 4.17
C ALA A 132 -0.26 -12.45 4.49
N THR A 133 -0.85 -11.26 4.35
CA THR A 133 -2.29 -11.05 4.58
C THR A 133 -3.12 -11.90 3.62
N GLY A 134 -2.82 -11.85 2.32
CA GLY A 134 -3.51 -12.67 1.32
C GLY A 134 -3.44 -14.16 1.66
N GLN A 135 -2.25 -14.67 1.97
CA GLN A 135 -2.02 -16.07 2.32
C GLN A 135 -2.77 -16.50 3.59
N VAL A 136 -2.74 -15.68 4.65
CA VAL A 136 -3.44 -15.97 5.90
C VAL A 136 -4.94 -15.94 5.68
N LEU A 137 -5.48 -14.87 5.09
CA LEU A 137 -6.93 -14.77 4.90
C LEU A 137 -7.47 -15.89 3.99
N GLU A 138 -6.72 -16.29 2.97
CA GLU A 138 -7.07 -17.43 2.10
C GLU A 138 -7.06 -18.76 2.86
N ARG A 139 -6.02 -19.02 3.66
CA ARG A 139 -5.91 -20.23 4.50
C ARG A 139 -7.06 -20.39 5.47
N TYR A 140 -7.55 -19.28 6.03
CA TYR A 140 -8.68 -19.26 6.96
C TYR A 140 -10.05 -19.20 6.26
N GLY A 141 -10.10 -19.22 4.92
CA GLY A 141 -11.35 -19.12 4.16
C GLY A 141 -12.07 -17.78 4.33
N LEU A 142 -11.32 -16.72 4.64
CA LEU A 142 -11.84 -15.35 4.87
C LEU A 142 -11.84 -14.51 3.59
N LEU A 143 -11.38 -15.07 2.47
CA LEU A 143 -11.51 -14.50 1.14
C LEU A 143 -12.50 -15.33 0.30
N PRO A 144 -13.16 -14.70 -0.70
CA PRO A 144 -13.87 -15.45 -1.74
C PRO A 144 -12.95 -16.49 -2.38
N GLN A 145 -13.52 -17.61 -2.85
CA GLN A 145 -12.76 -18.76 -3.33
C GLN A 145 -11.69 -18.40 -4.39
N PRO A 146 -10.58 -19.17 -4.46
CA PRO A 146 -9.56 -19.01 -5.50
C PRO A 146 -10.18 -19.08 -6.89
N GLY A 147 -9.92 -18.07 -7.74
CA GLY A 147 -10.57 -17.92 -9.05
C GLY A 147 -11.78 -16.96 -9.06
N MET A 148 -12.30 -16.59 -7.89
CA MET A 148 -13.29 -15.52 -7.71
C MET A 148 -12.71 -14.36 -6.88
N ARG A 149 -11.39 -14.13 -6.92
CA ARG A 149 -10.82 -12.91 -6.32
C ARG A 149 -11.47 -11.72 -7.03
N THR A 150 -12.36 -11.07 -6.30
CA THR A 150 -13.02 -9.84 -6.73
C THR A 150 -12.17 -8.66 -6.30
N ASP A 151 -12.32 -7.52 -6.98
CA ASP A 151 -11.73 -6.25 -6.56
C ASP A 151 -11.97 -5.96 -5.07
N ASN A 152 -13.12 -6.38 -4.54
CA ASN A 152 -13.48 -6.26 -3.13
C ASN A 152 -12.61 -7.15 -2.21
N GLY A 153 -12.31 -8.37 -2.63
CA GLY A 153 -11.42 -9.28 -1.89
C GLY A 153 -9.99 -8.76 -1.83
N GLU A 154 -9.47 -8.27 -2.96
CA GLU A 154 -8.14 -7.65 -3.02
C GLU A 154 -8.09 -6.37 -2.19
N ARG A 155 -9.17 -5.57 -2.23
CA ARG A 155 -9.31 -4.39 -1.39
C ARG A 155 -9.34 -4.74 0.09
N LEU A 156 -10.00 -5.83 0.49
CA LEU A 156 -9.99 -6.29 1.88
C LEU A 156 -8.56 -6.63 2.35
N VAL A 157 -7.82 -7.41 1.54
CA VAL A 157 -6.41 -7.74 1.80
C VAL A 157 -5.57 -6.46 1.96
N LEU A 158 -5.71 -5.51 1.03
CA LEU A 158 -5.03 -4.22 1.06
C LEU A 158 -5.31 -3.47 2.37
N GLU A 159 -6.55 -3.38 2.82
CA GLU A 159 -6.93 -2.58 3.98
C GLU A 159 -6.40 -3.17 5.30
N VAL A 160 -6.40 -4.51 5.41
CA VAL A 160 -5.81 -5.22 6.56
C VAL A 160 -4.29 -5.07 6.57
N ALA A 161 -3.63 -5.36 5.44
CA ALA A 161 -2.18 -5.22 5.32
C ALA A 161 -1.73 -3.78 5.63
N TRP A 162 -2.51 -2.78 5.19
CA TRP A 162 -2.21 -1.38 5.49
C TRP A 162 -2.39 -1.06 6.96
N ALA A 163 -3.44 -1.58 7.59
CA ALA A 163 -3.68 -1.34 9.01
C ALA A 163 -2.53 -1.89 9.88
N VAL A 164 -2.11 -3.12 9.61
CA VAL A 164 -0.96 -3.73 10.29
C VAL A 164 0.32 -2.94 10.01
N GLY A 165 0.58 -2.58 8.74
CA GLY A 165 1.78 -1.82 8.39
C GLY A 165 1.79 -0.41 8.98
N ASP A 166 0.64 0.25 9.13
CA ASP A 166 0.56 1.58 9.74
C ASP A 166 0.97 1.55 11.21
N HIS A 167 0.59 0.48 11.94
CA HIS A 167 1.03 0.25 13.31
C HIS A 167 2.55 0.09 13.39
N LEU A 168 3.11 -0.79 12.54
CA LEU A 168 4.55 -1.09 12.55
C LEU A 168 5.41 0.12 12.12
N VAL A 169 5.01 0.81 11.05
CA VAL A 169 5.72 1.99 10.53
C VAL A 169 5.65 3.16 11.52
N ALA A 170 4.62 3.24 12.34
CA ALA A 170 4.52 4.23 13.42
C ALA A 170 5.39 3.89 14.65
N GLY A 171 6.18 2.81 14.61
CA GLY A 171 7.03 2.37 15.72
C GLY A 171 6.33 1.39 16.69
N GLY A 172 5.15 0.90 16.34
CA GLY A 172 4.45 -0.12 17.11
C GLY A 172 5.20 -1.45 17.13
N SER A 173 5.16 -2.15 18.27
CA SER A 173 5.82 -3.45 18.41
C SER A 173 5.13 -4.52 17.57
N PRO A 174 5.87 -5.40 16.86
CA PRO A 174 5.32 -6.60 16.23
C PRO A 174 4.61 -7.55 17.20
N ALA A 175 4.93 -7.49 18.49
CA ALA A 175 4.27 -8.27 19.53
C ALA A 175 2.96 -7.64 20.04
N ASP A 176 2.70 -6.36 19.73
CA ASP A 176 1.47 -5.66 20.13
C ASP A 176 0.30 -5.98 19.20
N THR A 177 -0.15 -7.22 19.30
CA THR A 177 -1.31 -7.73 18.55
C THR A 177 -2.63 -7.12 18.99
N GLY A 178 -2.70 -6.58 20.22
CA GLY A 178 -3.85 -5.85 20.73
C GLY A 178 -4.05 -4.53 20.00
N GLY A 179 -3.00 -3.71 19.91
CA GLY A 179 -2.99 -2.46 19.16
C GLY A 179 -3.31 -2.67 17.68
N MET A 180 -2.66 -3.65 17.06
CA MET A 180 -2.93 -4.02 15.66
C MET A 180 -4.39 -4.45 15.45
N SER A 181 -4.94 -5.28 16.33
CA SER A 181 -6.34 -5.74 16.27
C SER A 181 -7.32 -4.58 16.34
N SER A 182 -7.10 -3.64 17.27
CA SER A 182 -7.93 -2.45 17.41
C SER A 182 -7.92 -1.61 16.13
N LEU A 183 -6.75 -1.40 15.54
CA LEU A 183 -6.59 -0.60 14.33
C LEU A 183 -7.25 -1.27 13.11
N VAL A 184 -7.02 -2.58 12.92
CA VAL A 184 -7.65 -3.37 11.84
C VAL A 184 -9.17 -3.34 11.99
N LYS A 185 -9.71 -3.66 13.16
CA LYS A 185 -11.17 -3.66 13.41
C LYS A 185 -11.79 -2.29 13.17
N THR A 186 -11.15 -1.23 13.67
CA THR A 186 -11.61 0.14 13.45
C THR A 186 -11.65 0.48 11.96
N ARG A 187 -10.62 0.09 11.20
CA ARG A 187 -10.58 0.33 9.75
C ARG A 187 -11.67 -0.45 9.01
N LEU A 188 -11.80 -1.74 9.29
CA LEU A 188 -12.82 -2.60 8.67
C LEU A 188 -14.24 -2.10 8.98
N ALA A 189 -14.53 -1.73 10.22
CA ALA A 189 -15.83 -1.19 10.61
C ALA A 189 -16.20 0.10 9.86
N ARG A 190 -15.22 0.94 9.50
CA ARG A 190 -15.44 2.15 8.69
C ARG A 190 -15.70 1.86 7.21
N LEU A 191 -15.18 0.75 6.69
CA LEU A 191 -15.32 0.36 5.28
C LEU A 191 -16.62 -0.40 5.02
N ARG A 192 -17.13 -1.11 6.04
CA ARG A 192 -18.39 -1.85 6.03
C ARG A 192 -19.55 -0.99 5.53
N GLU A 193 -20.25 -1.47 4.50
CA GLU A 193 -21.41 -0.84 3.84
C GLU A 193 -21.16 0.56 3.23
N ARG A 194 -19.90 1.01 3.21
CA ARG A 194 -19.51 2.26 2.53
C ARG A 194 -18.65 2.00 1.30
N VAL A 195 -17.75 1.04 1.41
CA VAL A 195 -16.76 0.70 0.37
C VAL A 195 -16.76 -0.81 0.14
N LEU A 196 -16.93 -1.60 1.19
CA LEU A 196 -16.95 -3.06 1.13
C LEU A 196 -18.27 -3.60 1.70
N PRO A 197 -18.84 -4.65 1.10
CA PRO A 197 -20.10 -5.22 1.57
C PRO A 197 -19.94 -5.94 2.91
N ALA A 198 -20.95 -5.89 3.77
CA ALA A 198 -20.90 -6.49 5.10
C ALA A 198 -20.64 -8.00 5.08
N TRP A 199 -21.17 -8.73 4.10
CA TRP A 199 -20.94 -10.18 3.98
C TRP A 199 -19.45 -10.54 3.83
N LEU A 200 -18.63 -9.61 3.31
CA LEU A 200 -17.19 -9.79 3.16
C LEU A 200 -16.43 -9.31 4.41
N VAL A 201 -16.91 -8.25 5.06
CA VAL A 201 -16.22 -7.60 6.19
C VAL A 201 -16.53 -8.29 7.52
N ASP A 202 -17.76 -8.72 7.74
CA ASP A 202 -18.25 -9.26 9.02
C ASP A 202 -17.55 -10.57 9.42
N PRO A 203 -17.33 -11.55 8.51
CA PRO A 203 -16.55 -12.74 8.85
C PRO A 203 -15.14 -12.40 9.32
N LEU A 204 -14.50 -11.43 8.65
CA LEU A 204 -13.17 -11.00 9.04
C LEU A 204 -13.19 -10.28 10.40
N LEU A 205 -14.12 -9.36 10.65
CA LEU A 205 -14.24 -8.69 11.94
C LEU A 205 -14.36 -9.67 13.12
N GLN A 206 -15.07 -10.79 12.91
CA GLN A 206 -15.19 -11.86 13.89
C GLN A 206 -13.91 -12.68 14.03
N ALA A 207 -13.19 -12.92 12.93
CA ALA A 207 -11.97 -13.72 12.91
C ALA A 207 -10.71 -12.96 13.38
N ILE A 208 -10.66 -11.63 13.30
CA ILE A 208 -9.50 -10.84 13.74
C ILE A 208 -9.24 -11.10 15.23
N SER A 209 -8.12 -11.77 15.48
CA SER A 209 -7.63 -12.20 16.79
C SER A 209 -6.12 -11.99 16.90
N PRO A 210 -5.58 -11.96 18.13
CA PRO A 210 -4.13 -11.90 18.34
C PRO A 210 -3.34 -12.99 17.62
N ALA A 211 -3.87 -14.22 17.56
CA ALA A 211 -3.23 -15.35 16.90
C ALA A 211 -3.11 -15.12 15.38
N LEU A 212 -4.21 -14.73 14.73
CA LEU A 212 -4.22 -14.45 13.29
C LEU A 212 -3.24 -13.33 12.93
N LEU A 213 -3.20 -12.26 13.72
CA LEU A 213 -2.27 -11.15 13.50
C LEU A 213 -0.81 -11.54 13.76
N SER A 214 -0.56 -12.37 14.76
CA SER A 214 0.79 -12.91 15.02
C SER A 214 1.29 -13.73 13.84
N GLU A 215 0.42 -14.57 13.25
CA GLU A 215 0.76 -15.38 12.08
C GLU A 215 1.05 -14.51 10.85
N LEU A 216 0.20 -13.51 10.58
CA LEU A 216 0.41 -12.56 9.49
C LEU A 216 1.74 -11.81 9.62
N VAL A 217 1.99 -11.25 10.81
CA VAL A 217 3.23 -10.50 11.07
C VAL A 217 4.45 -11.43 11.04
N GLY A 218 4.35 -12.62 11.62
CA GLY A 218 5.39 -13.64 11.57
C GLY A 218 5.77 -13.98 10.13
N LEU A 219 4.78 -14.28 9.28
CA LEU A 219 5.02 -14.56 7.86
C LEU A 219 5.64 -13.37 7.11
N ALA A 220 5.22 -12.14 7.43
CA ALA A 220 5.74 -10.95 6.78
C ALA A 220 7.18 -10.59 7.19
N LEU A 221 7.58 -10.92 8.43
CA LEU A 221 8.90 -10.60 8.97
C LEU A 221 9.91 -11.76 8.86
N ASP A 222 9.48 -13.02 8.87
CA ASP A 222 10.39 -14.16 8.74
C ASP A 222 10.99 -14.30 7.34
N GLN A 223 10.37 -13.70 6.31
CA GLN A 223 10.97 -13.57 4.97
C GLN A 223 12.21 -12.68 4.94
N GLU A 224 12.54 -11.99 6.04
CA GLU A 224 13.74 -11.17 6.19
C GLU A 224 14.96 -11.97 6.68
N ARG A 225 14.75 -13.22 7.13
CA ARG A 225 15.78 -14.09 7.73
C ARG A 225 16.32 -15.17 6.79
N ARG A 226 15.82 -15.26 5.56
CA ARG A 226 16.23 -16.25 4.55
C ARG A 226 16.90 -15.54 3.38
#